data_AF-A0A3M1RC57-F1
#
_entry.id   AF-A0A3M1RC57-F1
#
_cell.length_a   1.000
_cell.length_b   1.000
_cell.length_c   1.000
_cell.angle_alpha   90.00
_cell.angle_beta   90.00
_cell.angle_gamma   90.00
#
_symmetry.space_group_name_H-M   'P 1'
#
loop_
_entity.id
_entity.type
_entity.pdbx_description
1 polymer ?
#
loop_
_entity_poly.entity_id
_entity_poly.type
_entity_poly.pdbx_seq_one_letter_code
_entity_poly.pdbx_strand_id
1 'polypeptide(L)' 'MTSPLYKKASSKLIVKNKAAPLEGFGRYPETRTVEEHIKYGTINLDKPRGPTSHEVV' A
#
# COMPACT_ATOMS: atom_id res chain seq x y z
N MET A 1 2.47 -13.59 12.53
CA MET A 1 2.94 -12.80 11.38
C MET A 1 1.79 -12.67 10.40
N THR A 2 1.22 -11.49 10.27
CA THR A 2 0.05 -11.24 9.41
C THR A 2 0.47 -11.26 7.94
N SER A 3 -0.26 -11.97 7.09
CA SER A 3 0.01 -12.00 5.64
C SER A 3 -0.10 -10.59 5.04
N PRO A 4 0.78 -10.20 4.10
CA PRO A 4 0.73 -8.87 3.50
C PRO A 4 -0.55 -8.66 2.69
N LEU A 5 -1.04 -7.41 2.67
CA LEU A 5 -2.37 -7.04 2.15
C LEU A 5 -2.60 -7.48 0.70
N TYR A 6 -1.56 -7.44 -0.14
CA TYR A 6 -1.65 -7.82 -1.56
C TYR A 6 -1.88 -9.33 -1.75
N LYS A 7 -1.52 -10.18 -0.76
CA LYS A 7 -1.62 -11.64 -0.88
C LYS A 7 -3.06 -12.15 -0.81
N LYS A 8 -3.99 -11.37 -0.24
CA LYS A 8 -5.42 -11.73 -0.17
C LYS A 8 -6.06 -11.93 -1.54
N ALA A 9 -5.60 -11.21 -2.57
CA ALA A 9 -6.10 -11.32 -3.94
C ALA A 9 -5.43 -12.44 -4.75
N SER A 10 -4.32 -13.00 -4.26
CA SER A 10 -3.47 -13.91 -5.05
C SER A 10 -4.14 -15.24 -5.41
N SER A 11 -5.11 -15.72 -4.61
CA SER A 11 -5.79 -16.99 -4.85
C SER A 11 -6.68 -17.01 -6.11
N LYS A 12 -7.03 -15.85 -6.65
CA LYS A 12 -7.86 -15.70 -7.85
C LYS A 12 -7.07 -15.35 -9.12
N LEU A 13 -5.74 -15.25 -9.03
CA LEU A 13 -4.91 -14.86 -10.17
C LEU A 13 -4.54 -16.07 -11.04
N ILE A 14 -4.69 -15.94 -12.36
CA ILE A 14 -4.16 -16.91 -13.32
C ILE A 14 -2.72 -16.53 -13.64
N VAL A 15 -1.78 -17.41 -13.34
CA VAL A 15 -0.34 -17.19 -13.58
C VAL A 15 -0.02 -17.49 -15.04
N LYS A 16 0.24 -16.46 -15.83
CA LYS A 16 0.67 -16.61 -17.23
C LYS A 16 2.11 -17.13 -17.35
N ASN A 17 3.02 -16.60 -16.54
CA ASN A 17 4.41 -17.04 -16.47
C ASN A 17 4.95 -16.78 -15.05
N LYS A 18 5.86 -17.64 -14.58
CA LYS A 18 6.52 -17.49 -13.29
C LYS A 18 7.76 -16.60 -13.47
N ALA A 19 7.89 -15.59 -12.62
CA ALA A 19 9.05 -14.72 -12.56
C ALA A 19 9.35 -14.39 -11.10
N ALA A 20 10.63 -14.20 -10.79
CA ALA A 20 11.07 -13.71 -9.50
C ALA A 20 11.45 -12.22 -9.60
N PRO A 21 11.17 -11.41 -8.56
CA PRO A 21 11.69 -10.05 -8.49
C PRO A 21 13.21 -10.05 -8.35
N LEU A 22 13.85 -8.98 -8.81
CA LEU A 22 15.28 -8.76 -8.62
C LEU A 22 15.58 -8.34 -7.17
N GLU A 23 16.56 -8.98 -6.53
CA GLU A 23 16.95 -8.65 -5.16
C GLU A 23 17.52 -7.22 -5.06
N GLY A 24 17.17 -6.52 -3.98
CA GLY A 24 17.65 -5.16 -3.71
C GLY A 24 16.87 -4.03 -4.39
N PHE A 25 15.88 -4.33 -5.23
CA PHE A 25 15.06 -3.32 -5.91
C PHE A 25 13.65 -3.24 -5.33
N GLY A 26 13.26 -2.03 -4.93
CA GLY A 26 11.96 -1.79 -4.32
C GLY A 26 11.81 -2.44 -2.95
N ARG A 27 10.60 -2.34 -2.38
CA ARG A 27 10.26 -2.86 -1.05
C ARG A 27 8.81 -3.33 -1.04
N TYR A 28 8.52 -4.33 -0.20
CA TYR A 28 7.13 -4.69 0.07
C TYR A 28 6.39 -3.51 0.71
N PRO A 29 5.07 -3.36 0.48
CA PRO A 29 4.33 -2.20 0.96
C PRO A 29 4.45 -1.93 2.46
N GLU A 30 4.53 -2.98 3.26
CA GLU A 30 4.67 -2.96 4.72
C GLU A 30 6.11 -2.78 5.24
N THR A 31 7.11 -2.85 4.36
CA THR A 31 8.54 -2.72 4.73
C THR A 31 9.20 -1.49 4.11
N ARG A 32 8.42 -0.52 3.64
CA ARG A 32 8.96 0.73 3.06
C ARG A 32 9.62 1.57 4.15
N THR A 33 10.48 2.52 3.79
CA THR A 33 10.90 3.52 4.79
C THR A 33 9.75 4.46 5.14
N VAL A 34 9.89 5.20 6.24
CA VAL A 34 8.87 6.17 6.67
C VAL A 34 8.59 7.20 5.57
N GLU A 35 9.62 7.67 4.87
CA GLU A 35 9.48 8.66 3.79
C GLU A 35 8.66 8.10 2.63
N GLU A 36 8.91 6.85 2.25
CA GLU A 36 8.14 6.15 1.21
C GLU A 36 6.72 5.84 1.67
N HIS A 37 6.51 5.52 2.95
CA HIS A 37 5.17 5.34 3.52
C HIS A 37 4.35 6.62 3.49
N ILE A 38 4.95 7.78 3.75
CA ILE A 38 4.26 9.08 3.63
C ILE A 38 3.98 9.37 2.15
N LYS A 39 4.96 9.16 1.28
CA LYS A 39 4.84 9.45 -0.17
C LYS A 39 3.79 8.59 -0.87
N TYR A 40 3.65 7.31 -0.48
CA TYR A 40 2.76 6.34 -1.12
C TYR A 40 1.59 5.89 -0.22
N GLY A 41 1.42 6.53 0.93
CA GLY A 41 0.41 6.18 1.92
C GLY A 41 -0.95 6.78 1.61
N THR A 42 -1.96 6.27 2.29
CA THR A 42 -3.30 6.84 2.34
C THR A 42 -3.73 6.98 3.78
N ILE A 43 -4.48 8.04 4.09
CA ILE A 43 -5.03 8.26 5.44
C ILE A 43 -6.54 8.08 5.35
N ASN A 44 -7.07 7.13 6.12
CA ASN A 44 -8.51 6.99 6.32
C ASN A 44 -8.96 8.01 7.37
N LEU A 45 -9.11 9.27 6.95
CA LEU A 45 -9.44 10.37 7.84
C LEU A 45 -10.95 10.43 8.12
N ASP A 46 -11.33 10.38 9.39
CA ASP A 46 -12.70 10.69 9.81
C ASP A 46 -12.88 12.21 9.87
N LYS A 47 -13.50 12.77 8.82
CA LYS A 47 -13.58 14.21 8.60
C LYS A 47 -14.45 14.89 9.69
N PRO A 48 -13.94 15.90 10.41
CA PRO A 48 -14.74 16.64 11.39
C PRO A 48 -15.78 17.55 10.72
N ARG A 49 -16.80 17.92 11.49
CA ARG A 49 -17.78 18.94 11.09
C ARG A 49 -17.15 20.34 11.08
N GLY A 50 -17.54 21.19 10.14
CA GLY A 50 -17.06 22.57 10.04
C GLY A 50 -16.37 22.85 8.70
N PRO A 51 -15.11 22.42 8.51
CA PRO A 51 -14.36 22.75 7.30
C PRO A 51 -14.89 22.00 6.07
N THR A 52 -14.68 22.58 4.91
CA THR A 52 -14.83 21.91 3.61
C THR A 52 -13.71 20.89 3.43
N SER A 53 -13.88 19.94 2.50
CA SER A 53 -12.84 18.93 2.26
C SER A 53 -11.54 19.52 1.74
N HIS A 54 -11.59 20.59 0.94
CA HIS A 54 -10.38 21.25 0.41
C HIS A 54 -9.56 21.96 1.49
N GLU A 55 -10.18 22.37 2.61
CA GLU A 55 -9.47 22.97 3.75
C GLU A 55 -8.80 21.92 4.65
N VAL A 56 -9.15 20.64 4.49
CA VAL A 56 -8.63 19.52 5.28
C VAL A 56 -7.52 18.78 4.52
N VAL A 57 -7.41 18.97 3.20
CA VAL A 57 -6.44 18.31 2.31
C VAL A 57 -5.21 19.18 2.07
#